data_AF-A0A7S1RDT2-F1
#
_entry.id   AF-A0A7S1RDT2-F1
#
_cell.length_a   1.000
_cell.length_b   1.000
_cell.length_c   1.000
_cell.angle_alpha   90.00
_cell.angle_beta   90.00
_cell.angle_gamma   90.00
#
_symmetry.space_group_name_H-M   'P 1'
#
loop_
_entity.id
_entity.type
_entity.pdbx_description
1 polymer ?
#
loop_
_entity_poly.entity_id
_entity_poly.type
_entity_poly.pdbx_seq_one_letter_code
_entity_poly.pdbx_strand_id
1 'polypeptide(L)'
;GYAHDIIGDLNAGSIGWIDWNLLLDERGGPNHVDNVCDSAIMANLTSGEVYRHPQYYFIGHFSKFISPGSTHLETLVGPTLTYRGQPRRYGTCGANDGLQATGALRPDGQVAVAVLNCGDEAIKFKLREGARAIRASIPPHAIQTYVFESQGSSPLQARTPGLRGSGRPDWAPFVGVNLGGWLLLEDWMWAEEMRLK
;
A
#
# COMPACT_ATOMS: atom_id res chain seq x y z
N GLY A 1 -7.18 0.86 -10.89
CA GLY A 1 -7.72 1.06 -9.56
C GLY A 1 -6.55 1.58 -8.78
N TYR A 2 -6.71 2.71 -8.11
CA TYR A 2 -5.59 3.57 -7.70
C TYR A 2 -4.39 2.81 -7.13
N ALA A 3 -4.61 1.94 -6.14
CA ALA A 3 -3.50 1.18 -5.55
C ALA A 3 -2.79 0.21 -6.52
N HIS A 4 -3.52 -0.45 -7.41
CA HIS A 4 -2.94 -1.34 -8.43
C HIS A 4 -2.01 -0.56 -9.37
N ASP A 5 -2.47 0.60 -9.82
CA ASP A 5 -1.74 1.45 -10.76
C ASP A 5 -0.50 2.05 -10.06
N ILE A 6 -0.66 2.60 -8.85
CA ILE A 6 0.46 3.12 -8.05
C ILE A 6 1.51 2.03 -7.77
N ILE A 7 1.10 0.82 -7.35
CA ILE A 7 2.03 -0.30 -7.13
C ILE A 7 2.77 -0.67 -8.42
N GLY A 8 2.05 -0.77 -9.53
CA GLY A 8 2.62 -1.09 -10.84
C GLY A 8 3.65 -0.05 -11.28
N ASP A 9 3.29 1.23 -11.23
CA ASP A 9 4.14 2.34 -11.63
C ASP A 9 5.41 2.42 -10.77
N LEU A 10 5.28 2.33 -9.44
CA LEU A 10 6.43 2.34 -8.53
C LEU A 10 7.36 1.15 -8.77
N ASN A 11 6.80 -0.06 -8.96
CA ASN A 11 7.57 -1.25 -9.26
C ASN A 11 8.22 -1.22 -10.66
N ALA A 12 7.70 -0.41 -11.58
CA ALA A 12 8.26 -0.17 -12.91
C ALA A 12 9.28 0.98 -12.95
N GLY A 13 9.58 1.61 -11.81
CA GLY A 13 10.61 2.64 -11.69
C GLY A 13 10.09 4.09 -11.69
N SER A 14 8.77 4.29 -11.59
CA SER A 14 8.24 5.63 -11.33
C SER A 14 8.68 6.13 -9.96
N ILE A 15 8.99 7.43 -9.87
CA ILE A 15 9.44 8.09 -8.63
C ILE A 15 8.32 8.87 -7.92
N GLY A 16 7.10 8.84 -8.47
CA GLY A 16 5.96 9.56 -7.94
C GLY A 16 4.67 9.24 -8.68
N TRP A 17 3.55 9.62 -8.08
CA TRP A 17 2.22 9.46 -8.64
C TRP A 17 1.37 10.66 -8.22
N ILE A 18 0.66 11.27 -9.17
CA ILE A 18 -0.08 12.52 -8.94
C ILE A 18 -1.52 12.29 -9.40
N ASP A 19 -2.47 12.47 -8.48
CA ASP A 19 -3.89 12.42 -8.80
C ASP A 19 -4.32 13.64 -9.63
N TRP A 20 -5.44 13.53 -10.33
CA TRP A 20 -5.87 14.55 -11.26
C TRP A 20 -6.53 15.76 -10.58
N ASN A 21 -7.78 15.61 -10.14
CA ASN A 21 -8.49 16.65 -9.39
C ASN A 21 -8.45 16.31 -7.91
N LEU A 22 -7.99 17.24 -7.07
CA LEU A 22 -7.95 17.05 -5.62
C LEU A 22 -9.34 17.16 -4.96
N LEU A 23 -10.26 17.90 -5.59
CA LEU A 23 -11.61 18.16 -5.11
C LEU A 23 -12.51 18.45 -6.31
N LEU A 24 -13.69 17.83 -6.35
CA LEU A 24 -14.76 18.17 -7.29
C LEU A 24 -16.09 18.33 -6.55
N ASP A 25 -17.08 18.93 -7.20
CA ASP A 25 -18.45 18.93 -6.68
C ASP A 25 -19.14 17.57 -6.88
N GLU A 26 -20.35 17.39 -6.32
CA GLU A 26 -21.16 16.17 -6.45
C GLU A 26 -21.49 15.76 -7.91
N ARG A 27 -21.24 16.64 -8.89
CA ARG A 27 -21.45 16.37 -10.32
C ARG A 27 -20.14 16.07 -11.04
N GLY A 28 -19.00 16.07 -10.35
CA GLY A 28 -17.68 15.83 -10.93
C GLY A 28 -17.11 17.04 -11.67
N GLY A 29 -17.57 18.25 -11.34
CA GLY A 29 -17.18 19.50 -11.96
C GLY A 29 -16.58 20.53 -10.98
N PRO A 30 -16.45 21.80 -11.43
CA PRO A 30 -16.85 22.31 -12.74
C PRO A 30 -15.89 21.88 -13.87
N ASN A 31 -16.43 21.61 -15.05
CA ASN A 31 -15.66 21.36 -16.26
C ASN A 31 -16.24 22.17 -17.44
N HIS A 32 -15.41 22.92 -18.15
CA HIS A 32 -15.85 23.86 -19.20
C HIS A 32 -16.41 23.21 -20.49
N VAL A 33 -16.25 21.89 -20.64
CA VAL A 33 -16.79 21.09 -21.76
C VAL A 33 -17.57 19.87 -21.27
N ASP A 34 -18.06 19.90 -20.03
CA ASP A 34 -18.85 18.83 -19.41
C ASP A 34 -18.15 17.45 -19.39
N ASN A 35 -16.81 17.43 -19.45
CA ASN A 35 -16.03 16.21 -19.23
C ASN A 35 -15.86 15.93 -17.74
N VAL A 36 -16.96 15.55 -17.08
CA VAL A 36 -17.02 15.30 -15.64
C VAL A 36 -16.26 14.04 -15.25
N CYS A 37 -15.70 14.03 -14.05
CA CYS A 37 -14.88 12.95 -13.52
C CYS A 37 -15.16 12.73 -12.04
N ASP A 38 -14.66 11.63 -11.50
CA ASP A 38 -14.62 11.41 -10.06
C ASP A 38 -13.34 12.03 -9.45
N SER A 39 -13.33 12.22 -8.14
CA SER A 39 -12.16 12.67 -7.37
C SER A 39 -12.11 11.96 -6.02
N ALA A 40 -10.90 11.82 -5.47
CA ALA A 40 -10.70 11.31 -4.13
C ALA A 40 -11.51 12.05 -3.06
N ILE A 41 -11.83 13.32 -3.30
CA ILE A 41 -12.62 14.14 -2.42
C ILE A 41 -13.73 14.84 -3.21
N MET A 42 -14.97 14.74 -2.72
CA MET A 42 -16.14 15.37 -3.32
C MET A 42 -16.77 16.37 -2.33
N ALA A 43 -17.16 17.56 -2.80
CA ALA A 43 -17.81 18.59 -1.99
C ALA A 43 -19.29 18.72 -2.32
N ASN A 44 -20.14 18.70 -1.30
CA ASN A 44 -21.52 19.14 -1.43
C ASN A 44 -21.59 20.65 -1.25
N LEU A 45 -21.92 21.35 -2.33
CA LEU A 45 -21.95 22.82 -2.36
C LEU A 45 -23.14 23.41 -1.59
N THR A 46 -24.17 22.60 -1.30
CA THR A 46 -25.36 23.04 -0.57
C THR A 46 -25.14 22.98 0.94
N SER A 47 -24.57 21.87 1.44
CA SER A 47 -24.30 21.67 2.87
C SER A 47 -22.93 22.21 3.30
N GLY A 48 -21.98 22.37 2.37
CA GLY A 48 -20.58 22.69 2.67
C GLY A 48 -19.78 21.48 3.19
N GLU A 49 -20.35 20.28 3.13
CA GLU A 49 -19.69 19.05 3.56
C GLU A 49 -18.73 18.50 2.49
N VAL A 50 -17.78 17.70 2.95
CA VAL A 50 -16.78 17.06 2.11
C VAL A 50 -16.78 15.54 2.36
N TYR A 51 -16.90 14.77 1.29
CA TYR A 51 -16.91 13.32 1.30
C TYR A 51 -15.59 12.78 0.76
N ARG A 52 -15.05 11.75 1.42
CA ARG A 52 -13.83 11.05 0.97
C ARG A 52 -14.24 9.78 0.26
N HIS A 53 -13.87 9.68 -1.00
CA HIS A 53 -14.08 8.47 -1.78
C HIS A 53 -13.01 7.42 -1.45
N PRO A 54 -13.23 6.14 -1.80
CA PRO A 54 -12.24 5.07 -1.62
C PRO A 54 -10.83 5.44 -2.13
N GLN A 55 -10.74 6.22 -3.21
CA GLN A 55 -9.48 6.66 -3.80
C GLN A 55 -8.61 7.44 -2.80
N TYR A 56 -9.20 8.28 -1.95
CA TYR A 56 -8.49 9.02 -0.90
C TYR A 56 -7.72 8.09 0.03
N TYR A 57 -8.38 7.01 0.48
CA TYR A 57 -7.78 6.04 1.38
C TYR A 57 -6.69 5.23 0.67
N PHE A 58 -6.92 4.79 -0.58
CA PHE A 58 -5.90 4.11 -1.37
C PHE A 58 -4.65 4.98 -1.58
N ILE A 59 -4.79 6.25 -1.95
CA ILE A 59 -3.66 7.19 -2.07
C ILE A 59 -2.95 7.36 -0.71
N GLY A 60 -3.72 7.38 0.39
CA GLY A 60 -3.22 7.47 1.76
C GLY A 60 -2.24 6.35 2.12
N HIS A 61 -2.48 5.11 1.66
CA HIS A 61 -1.59 3.96 1.90
C HIS A 61 -0.18 4.12 1.33
N PHE A 62 0.02 5.02 0.37
CA PHE A 62 1.32 5.35 -0.20
C PHE A 62 1.81 6.69 0.34
N SER A 63 1.05 7.76 0.13
CA SER A 63 1.46 9.14 0.45
C SER A 63 1.79 9.36 1.93
N LYS A 64 1.09 8.69 2.86
CA LYS A 64 1.34 8.81 4.31
C LYS A 64 2.57 8.04 4.77
N PHE A 65 2.92 6.95 4.08
CA PHE A 65 3.90 5.98 4.56
C PHE A 65 5.18 5.90 3.72
N ILE A 66 5.16 6.39 2.48
CA ILE A 66 6.32 6.49 1.58
C ILE A 66 6.63 7.98 1.43
N SER A 67 7.43 8.50 2.37
CA SER A 67 7.79 9.93 2.41
C SER A 67 8.74 10.32 1.28
N PRO A 68 8.81 11.60 0.87
CA PRO A 68 9.81 12.08 -0.09
C PRO A 68 11.23 11.68 0.31
N GLY A 69 12.05 11.30 -0.68
CA GLY A 69 13.41 10.80 -0.47
C GLY A 69 13.49 9.31 -0.10
N SER A 70 12.36 8.60 -0.02
CA SER A 70 12.38 7.15 0.13
C SER A 70 13.01 6.49 -1.10
N THR A 71 13.77 5.43 -0.87
CA THR A 71 14.38 4.61 -1.92
C THR A 71 13.52 3.37 -2.15
N HIS A 72 13.08 3.14 -3.38
CA HIS A 72 12.33 1.93 -3.74
C HIS A 72 13.14 0.66 -3.43
N LEU A 73 12.47 -0.38 -2.93
CA LEU A 73 13.06 -1.68 -2.66
C LEU A 73 12.47 -2.72 -3.59
N GLU A 74 13.31 -3.61 -4.10
CA GLU A 74 12.86 -4.78 -4.84
C GLU A 74 11.90 -5.61 -3.95
N THR A 75 10.65 -5.69 -4.39
CA THR A 75 9.57 -6.34 -3.66
C THR A 75 9.08 -7.53 -4.45
N LEU A 76 9.43 -8.73 -3.99
CA LEU A 76 9.06 -9.99 -4.64
C LEU A 76 7.83 -10.59 -3.97
N VAL A 77 6.77 -10.79 -4.75
CA VAL A 77 5.56 -11.47 -4.28
C VAL A 77 5.57 -12.91 -4.82
N GLY A 78 5.69 -13.88 -3.91
CA GLY A 78 5.65 -15.30 -4.22
C GLY A 78 4.29 -15.75 -4.76
N PRO A 79 4.22 -16.97 -5.31
CA PRO A 79 3.66 -17.23 -6.64
C PRO A 79 2.49 -16.30 -6.98
N THR A 80 2.84 -15.13 -7.51
CA THR A 80 1.86 -14.23 -8.11
C THR A 80 1.68 -14.72 -9.54
N LEU A 81 0.46 -15.10 -9.90
CA LEU A 81 0.14 -15.33 -11.29
C LEU A 81 0.21 -13.97 -11.97
N THR A 82 1.31 -13.67 -12.66
CA THR A 82 1.27 -12.58 -13.63
C THR A 82 0.17 -12.94 -14.62
N TYR A 83 -0.92 -12.20 -14.62
CA TYR A 83 -2.04 -12.51 -15.49
C TYR A 83 -1.58 -12.43 -16.96
N ARG A 84 -1.68 -13.56 -17.67
CA ARG A 84 -1.33 -13.70 -19.11
C ARG A 84 -2.56 -13.83 -20.01
N GLY A 85 -3.73 -13.38 -19.54
CA GLY A 85 -4.97 -13.44 -20.32
C GLY A 85 -5.10 -12.27 -21.30
N GLN A 86 -6.34 -12.02 -21.74
CA GLN A 86 -6.65 -10.94 -22.68
C GLN A 86 -6.33 -9.57 -22.08
N PRO A 87 -5.93 -8.57 -22.90
CA PRO A 87 -5.78 -7.19 -22.42
C PRO A 87 -7.02 -6.74 -21.65
N ARG A 88 -6.81 -6.22 -20.43
CA ARG A 88 -7.87 -5.66 -19.60
C ARG A 88 -7.83 -4.15 -19.63
N ARG A 89 -8.92 -3.52 -19.18
CA ARG A 89 -8.94 -2.06 -18.97
C ARG A 89 -7.83 -1.66 -17.99
N TYR A 90 -7.22 -0.51 -18.24
CA TYR A 90 -6.26 0.08 -17.32
C TYR A 90 -6.86 0.13 -15.91
N GLY A 91 -6.05 -0.21 -14.91
CA GLY A 91 -6.52 -0.23 -13.54
C GLY A 91 -7.40 -1.42 -13.14
N THR A 92 -7.48 -2.49 -13.92
CA THR A 92 -8.23 -3.67 -13.51
C THR A 92 -7.43 -4.49 -12.49
N CYS A 93 -7.95 -4.57 -11.27
CA CYS A 93 -7.45 -5.40 -10.17
C CYS A 93 -8.57 -6.37 -9.76
N GLY A 94 -8.35 -7.68 -9.93
CA GLY A 94 -9.31 -8.74 -9.60
C GLY A 94 -8.64 -10.05 -9.18
N ALA A 95 -9.44 -11.10 -8.98
CA ALA A 95 -9.01 -12.41 -8.47
C ALA A 95 -7.75 -13.00 -9.13
N ASN A 96 -7.59 -12.79 -10.44
CA ASN A 96 -6.44 -13.32 -11.18
C ASN A 96 -5.12 -12.58 -10.90
N ASP A 97 -5.17 -11.39 -10.31
CA ASP A 97 -3.98 -10.60 -9.99
C ASP A 97 -3.45 -10.89 -8.59
N GLY A 98 -4.29 -11.49 -7.73
CA GLY A 98 -3.92 -11.99 -6.41
C GLY A 98 -3.34 -10.91 -5.49
N LEU A 99 -2.25 -11.26 -4.81
CA LEU A 99 -1.53 -10.38 -3.91
C LEU A 99 -0.55 -9.51 -4.69
N GLN A 100 -0.56 -8.21 -4.45
CA GLN A 100 0.39 -7.25 -5.02
C GLN A 100 1.06 -6.48 -3.90
N ALA A 101 2.31 -6.05 -4.09
CA ALA A 101 3.00 -5.25 -3.10
C ALA A 101 4.07 -4.35 -3.72
N THR A 102 4.36 -3.26 -3.03
CA THR A 102 5.52 -2.41 -3.28
C THR A 102 6.11 -1.97 -1.94
N GLY A 103 7.42 -1.74 -1.91
CA GLY A 103 8.16 -1.42 -0.70
C GLY A 103 9.19 -0.32 -0.93
N ALA A 104 9.46 0.46 0.11
CA ALA A 104 10.46 1.52 0.08
C ALA A 104 11.16 1.67 1.43
N LEU A 105 12.47 1.96 1.40
CA LEU A 105 13.24 2.42 2.55
C LEU A 105 13.09 3.93 2.68
N ARG A 106 12.55 4.37 3.80
CA ARG A 106 12.33 5.79 4.11
C ARG A 106 13.61 6.45 4.63
N PRO A 107 13.73 7.79 4.54
CA PRO A 107 14.89 8.53 5.05
C PRO A 107 15.13 8.37 6.56
N ASP A 108 14.10 8.01 7.34
CA ASP A 108 14.19 7.73 8.78
C ASP A 108 14.72 6.31 9.10
N GLY A 109 15.08 5.52 8.09
CA GLY A 109 15.61 4.17 8.25
C GLY A 109 14.55 3.08 8.43
N GLN A 110 13.25 3.44 8.36
CA GLN A 110 12.15 2.49 8.35
C GLN A 110 11.84 2.00 6.92
N VAL A 111 11.38 0.77 6.80
CA VAL A 111 10.80 0.21 5.57
C VAL A 111 9.28 0.36 5.66
N ALA A 112 8.66 0.84 4.57
CA ALA A 112 7.22 0.78 4.36
C ALA A 112 6.89 -0.18 3.23
N VAL A 113 5.90 -1.05 3.42
CA VAL A 113 5.43 -2.01 2.40
C VAL A 113 3.92 -1.93 2.29
N ALA A 114 3.42 -1.47 1.15
CA ALA A 114 1.99 -1.52 0.81
C ALA A 114 1.67 -2.87 0.17
N VAL A 115 0.61 -3.52 0.64
CA VAL A 115 0.15 -4.85 0.21
C VAL A 115 -1.33 -4.76 -0.16
N LEU A 116 -1.66 -5.13 -1.39
CA LEU A 116 -3.01 -5.11 -1.95
C LEU A 116 -3.48 -6.54 -2.24
N ASN A 117 -4.68 -6.88 -1.82
CA ASN A 117 -5.36 -8.09 -2.23
C ASN A 117 -6.44 -7.75 -3.27
N CYS A 118 -6.17 -8.09 -4.52
CA CYS A 118 -7.12 -7.91 -5.61
C CYS A 118 -8.22 -8.99 -5.65
N GLY A 119 -8.06 -10.08 -4.90
CA GLY A 119 -8.93 -11.24 -4.98
C GLY A 119 -10.14 -11.22 -4.06
N ASP A 120 -11.04 -12.16 -4.35
CA ASP A 120 -12.34 -12.34 -3.69
C ASP A 120 -12.24 -13.17 -2.41
N GLU A 121 -11.04 -13.68 -2.09
CA GLU A 121 -10.76 -14.48 -0.90
C GLU A 121 -9.67 -13.85 -0.03
N ALA A 122 -9.71 -14.13 1.27
CA ALA A 122 -8.66 -13.70 2.19
C ALA A 122 -7.34 -14.43 1.91
N ILE A 123 -6.23 -13.69 1.83
CA ILE A 123 -4.91 -14.25 1.55
C ILE A 123 -4.07 -14.27 2.83
N LYS A 124 -3.57 -15.45 3.19
CA LYS A 124 -2.55 -15.62 4.24
C LYS A 124 -1.17 -15.59 3.61
N PHE A 125 -0.27 -14.76 4.13
CA PHE A 125 1.07 -14.60 3.57
C PHE A 125 2.14 -14.43 4.66
N LYS A 126 3.40 -14.46 4.24
CA LYS A 126 4.55 -14.13 5.07
C LYS A 126 5.25 -12.92 4.46
N LEU A 127 5.35 -11.82 5.22
CA LEU A 127 6.18 -10.69 4.85
C LEU A 127 7.60 -10.95 5.38
N ARG A 128 8.61 -10.95 4.50
CA ARG A 128 9.98 -11.35 4.83
C ARG A 128 10.98 -10.27 4.41
N GLU A 129 11.91 -9.94 5.31
CA GLU A 129 13.12 -9.12 5.05
C GLU A 129 14.35 -9.92 5.52
N GLY A 130 15.15 -10.42 4.58
CA GLY A 130 16.28 -11.31 4.89
C GLY A 130 15.84 -12.56 5.68
N ALA A 131 16.43 -12.77 6.85
CA ALA A 131 16.08 -13.87 7.76
C ALA A 131 14.82 -13.62 8.62
N ARG A 132 14.32 -12.38 8.68
CA ARG A 132 13.14 -12.01 9.49
C ARG A 132 11.86 -12.17 8.69
N ALA A 133 10.82 -12.71 9.32
CA ALA A 133 9.49 -12.75 8.70
C ALA A 133 8.37 -12.60 9.74
N ILE A 134 7.25 -12.02 9.31
CA ILE A 134 5.99 -12.03 10.04
C ILE A 134 4.93 -12.80 9.25
N ARG A 135 4.03 -13.48 9.97
CA ARG A 135 2.82 -14.06 9.37
C ARG A 135 1.72 -13.01 9.40
N ALA A 136 1.01 -12.86 8.29
CA ALA A 136 -0.07 -11.90 8.15
C ALA A 136 -1.23 -12.48 7.32
N SER A 137 -2.36 -11.80 7.36
CA SER A 137 -3.52 -12.09 6.51
C SER A 137 -4.18 -10.78 6.07
N ILE A 138 -4.65 -10.77 4.83
CA ILE A 138 -5.36 -9.64 4.25
C ILE A 138 -6.73 -10.10 3.73
N PRO A 139 -7.84 -9.44 4.11
CA PRO A 139 -9.17 -9.73 3.57
C PRO A 139 -9.24 -9.56 2.05
N PRO A 140 -10.29 -10.06 1.38
CA PRO A 140 -10.53 -9.77 -0.03
C PRO A 140 -10.70 -8.26 -0.27
N HIS A 141 -10.28 -7.80 -1.45
CA HIS A 141 -10.41 -6.40 -1.88
C HIS A 141 -9.87 -5.35 -0.89
N ALA A 142 -8.82 -5.70 -0.14
CA ALA A 142 -8.26 -4.85 0.91
C ALA A 142 -6.83 -4.42 0.59
N ILE A 143 -6.40 -3.32 1.21
CA ILE A 143 -5.02 -2.84 1.21
C ILE A 143 -4.52 -2.69 2.66
N GLN A 144 -3.25 -2.99 2.90
CA GLN A 144 -2.58 -2.84 4.19
C GLN A 144 -1.17 -2.27 3.97
N THR A 145 -0.72 -1.39 4.86
CA THR A 145 0.66 -0.89 4.83
C THR A 145 1.39 -1.30 6.10
N TYR A 146 2.55 -1.94 5.95
CA TYR A 146 3.40 -2.40 7.03
C TYR A 146 4.61 -1.47 7.15
N VAL A 147 4.94 -1.05 8.37
CA VAL A 147 6.12 -0.21 8.63
C VAL A 147 7.00 -0.85 9.70
N PHE A 148 8.30 -0.99 9.45
CA PHE A 148 9.24 -1.64 10.37
C PHE A 148 10.68 -1.16 10.17
N GLU A 149 11.55 -1.36 11.16
CA GLU A 149 12.98 -1.03 11.05
C GLU A 149 13.72 -1.98 10.11
N SER A 150 14.52 -1.41 9.19
CA SER A 150 15.35 -2.20 8.27
C SER A 150 16.52 -2.88 8.96
N GLN A 151 16.88 -4.10 8.52
CA GLN A 151 18.10 -4.76 8.99
C GLN A 151 19.40 -4.00 8.63
N GLY A 152 19.41 -3.26 7.53
CA GLY A 152 20.60 -2.53 7.06
C GLY A 152 20.85 -1.20 7.77
N SER A 153 19.89 -0.69 8.54
CA SER A 153 19.95 0.65 9.18
C SER A 153 20.31 0.59 10.67
N SER A 154 20.52 -0.58 11.27
CA SER A 154 20.94 -0.68 12.66
C SER A 154 22.37 -0.14 12.85
N PRO A 155 22.59 0.93 13.64
CA PRO A 155 23.93 1.46 13.90
C PRO A 155 24.90 0.45 14.55
N LEU A 156 24.37 -0.66 15.07
CA LEU A 156 25.13 -1.71 15.75
C LEU A 156 25.75 -2.76 14.80
N GLN A 157 25.34 -2.84 13.53
CA GLN A 157 25.92 -3.81 12.58
C GLN A 157 27.09 -3.26 11.76
N ALA A 158 27.28 -1.93 11.72
CA ALA A 158 28.33 -1.31 10.91
C ALA A 158 29.75 -1.35 11.53
N ARG A 159 29.94 -1.91 12.73
CA ARG A 159 31.25 -1.86 13.42
C ARG A 159 31.52 -3.05 14.35
N THR A 160 31.86 -4.24 13.83
CA THR A 160 32.96 -5.05 14.39
C THR A 160 33.33 -6.21 13.43
N PRO A 161 34.52 -6.22 12.81
CA PRO A 161 35.07 -7.45 12.25
C PRO A 161 35.57 -8.32 13.40
N GLY A 162 34.88 -9.43 13.66
CA GLY A 162 35.34 -10.48 14.56
C GLY A 162 34.59 -10.55 15.88
N LEU A 163 33.55 -11.36 15.92
CA LEU A 163 33.14 -12.15 17.08
C LEU A 163 32.22 -13.28 16.59
N ARG A 164 32.81 -14.45 16.34
CA ARG A 164 32.06 -15.71 16.25
C ARG A 164 31.69 -16.10 17.67
N GLY A 165 30.41 -16.37 17.92
CA GLY A 165 29.98 -17.19 19.04
C GLY A 165 28.87 -16.57 19.89
N SER A 166 27.63 -17.02 19.65
CA SER A 166 26.77 -17.68 20.64
C SER A 166 25.33 -17.67 20.12
N GLY A 167 24.74 -18.87 20.06
CA GLY A 167 23.50 -19.15 19.36
C GLY A 167 22.32 -18.29 19.82
N ARG A 168 21.79 -17.51 18.88
CA ARG A 168 20.38 -17.12 18.87
C ARG A 168 19.69 -17.98 17.81
N PRO A 169 18.50 -18.52 18.07
CA PRO A 169 17.75 -19.23 17.04
C PRO A 169 17.48 -18.30 15.85
N ASP A 170 17.63 -18.81 14.62
CA ASP A 170 17.38 -18.09 13.34
C ASP A 170 15.94 -17.59 13.14
N TRP A 171 15.08 -17.74 14.15
CA TRP A 171 13.73 -17.21 14.20
C TRP A 171 13.60 -16.27 15.41
N ALA A 172 14.17 -15.07 15.34
CA ALA A 172 13.73 -14.02 16.27
C ALA A 172 12.39 -13.49 15.75
N PRO A 173 11.25 -13.68 16.46
CA PRO A 173 10.04 -12.97 16.11
C PRO A 173 10.35 -11.47 16.19
N PHE A 174 10.05 -10.74 15.13
CA PHE A 174 10.00 -9.28 15.20
C PHE A 174 8.96 -8.92 16.27
N VAL A 175 9.31 -8.06 17.23
CA VAL A 175 8.36 -7.08 17.76
C VAL A 175 8.46 -5.92 16.78
N GLY A 176 7.83 -5.99 15.63
CA GLY A 176 6.62 -6.69 15.31
C GLY A 176 5.44 -5.86 15.67
N VAL A 177 5.63 -4.57 15.97
CA VAL A 177 4.50 -3.69 16.01
C VAL A 177 3.94 -3.74 14.60
N ASN A 178 2.87 -4.51 14.43
CA ASN A 178 1.74 -4.05 13.67
C ASN A 178 1.38 -2.73 14.35
N LEU A 179 2.11 -1.67 13.98
CA LEU A 179 1.59 -0.34 14.02
C LEU A 179 0.51 -0.48 12.92
N GLY A 180 -0.74 -0.83 13.21
CA GLY A 180 -1.46 -0.34 14.37
C GLY A 180 -1.06 1.11 14.62
N GLY A 181 -0.69 1.83 13.56
CA GLY A 181 -0.13 3.15 13.61
C GLY A 181 -1.30 3.99 14.00
N TRP A 182 -1.43 4.20 15.30
CA TRP A 182 -2.25 5.24 15.90
C TRP A 182 -3.54 5.48 15.13
N LEU A 183 -4.60 4.74 15.48
CA LEU A 183 -5.98 5.08 15.14
C LEU A 183 -6.20 5.57 13.69
N LEU A 184 -6.31 4.63 12.77
CA LEU A 184 -7.57 4.53 12.03
C LEU A 184 -8.20 3.20 12.44
N LEU A 185 -8.69 3.20 13.69
CA LEU A 185 -9.75 2.26 14.11
C LEU A 185 -11.12 2.72 13.57
N GLU A 186 -11.12 3.81 12.79
CA GLU A 186 -12.19 4.32 11.92
C GLU A 186 -11.52 4.44 10.54
N ASP A 187 -11.70 3.62 9.52
CA ASP A 187 -12.68 2.60 9.20
C ASP A 187 -11.91 1.52 8.44
N TRP A 188 -12.05 0.27 8.88
CA TRP A 188 -11.76 -0.85 7.98
C TRP A 188 -12.81 -0.81 6.88
N MET A 189 -12.56 -0.09 5.78
CA MET A 189 -13.51 -0.07 4.67
C MET A 189 -13.52 -1.44 4.00
N TRP A 190 -14.59 -2.19 4.21
CA TRP A 190 -14.88 -3.39 3.43
C TRP A 190 -15.30 -2.97 2.01
N ALA A 191 -14.96 -3.76 0.99
CA ALA A 191 -15.49 -3.55 -0.35
C ALA A 191 -17.03 -3.64 -0.40
N GLU A 192 -17.67 -4.30 0.57
CA GLU A 192 -19.13 -4.29 0.75
C GLU A 192 -19.68 -2.97 1.28
N GLU A 193 -18.94 -2.25 2.13
CA GLU A 193 -19.31 -0.89 2.57
C GLU A 193 -19.15 0.14 1.43
N MET A 194 -18.33 -0.16 0.42
CA MET A 194 -18.24 0.63 -0.80
C MET A 194 -19.44 0.45 -1.76
N ARG A 195 -20.32 -0.53 -1.52
CA ARG A 195 -21.56 -0.73 -2.32
C ARG A 195 -22.75 0.07 -1.80
N LEU A 196 -22.64 0.74 -0.66
CA LEU A 196 -23.74 1.46 -0.04
C LEU A 196 -23.28 2.85 0.41
N LYS A 197 -23.42 3.82 -0.50
CA LYS A 197 -24.00 5.16 -0.30
C LYS A 197 -24.13 5.85 -1.64
#